data_AF-A0A965KAM8-F1
#
_entry.id   AF-A0A965KAM8-F1
#
_cell.length_a   1.000
_cell.length_b   1.000
_cell.length_c   1.000
_cell.angle_alpha   90.00
_cell.angle_beta   90.00
_cell.angle_gamma   90.00
#
_symmetry.space_group_name_H-M   'P 1'
#
loop_
_entity.id
_entity.type
_entity.pdbx_description
1 polymer ?
#
loop_
_entity_poly.entity_id
_entity_poly.type
_entity_poly.pdbx_seq_one_letter_code
_entity_poly.pdbx_strand_id
1 'polypeptide(L)'
;MTQEELLEQNDQFVISYELLYILHWILKYEPSALKELVYKAFAKGIDDKMSHDDIVSQVQNSEDIQNSIVDFFAILEDHVNTITEEATTKHLMHNQILQTLTHIDPKRFNSDTIKSSMMATAEKIDVKNKIEAKQHLLKELLKQWNPKKDTKDLSLH
;
A
#
# COMPACT_ATOMS: atom_id res chain seq x y z
N MET A 1 -22.29 41.61 -12.47
CA MET A 1 -21.90 40.54 -11.55
C MET A 1 -23.10 39.63 -11.36
N THR A 2 -23.20 38.62 -12.20
CA THR A 2 -24.23 37.59 -12.17
C THR A 2 -23.79 36.48 -11.23
N GLN A 3 -24.75 35.78 -10.61
CA GLN A 3 -24.52 34.66 -9.69
C GLN A 3 -23.67 33.51 -10.28
N GLU A 4 -23.45 33.50 -11.60
CA GLU A 4 -22.61 32.51 -12.29
C GLU A 4 -21.11 32.70 -12.04
N GLU A 5 -20.62 33.91 -11.75
CA GLU A 5 -19.20 34.16 -11.44
C GLU A 5 -18.80 33.69 -10.03
N LEU A 6 -19.76 33.36 -9.15
CA LEU A 6 -19.51 32.83 -7.81
C LEU A 6 -19.30 31.30 -7.78
N LEU A 7 -19.53 30.60 -8.90
CA LEU A 7 -19.42 29.14 -8.99
C LEU A 7 -18.07 28.65 -9.56
N GLU A 8 -17.17 29.55 -9.94
CA GLU A 8 -15.85 29.21 -10.51
C GLU A 8 -14.73 29.03 -9.47
N GLN A 9 -15.02 29.10 -8.17
CA GLN A 9 -14.12 28.66 -7.09
C GLN A 9 -14.72 27.50 -6.31
N ASN A 10 -15.06 26.41 -7.01
CA ASN A 10 -15.38 25.14 -6.36
C ASN A 10 -14.09 24.35 -6.10
N ASP A 11 -13.21 24.87 -5.23
CA ASP A 11 -12.17 24.07 -4.61
C ASP A 11 -12.83 23.19 -3.53
N GLN A 12 -13.65 22.24 -3.99
CA GLN A 12 -14.33 21.31 -3.10
C GLN A 12 -13.36 20.20 -2.71
N PHE A 13 -12.93 20.23 -1.46
CA PHE A 13 -12.12 19.18 -0.86
C PHE A 13 -12.96 17.89 -0.69
N VAL A 14 -12.59 16.80 -1.37
CA VAL A 14 -13.29 15.51 -1.35
C VAL A 14 -12.46 14.48 -0.58
N ILE A 15 -13.10 13.77 0.35
CA ILE A 15 -12.47 12.74 1.20
C ILE A 15 -13.09 11.39 0.88
N SER A 16 -12.27 10.34 0.77
CA SER A 16 -12.74 8.96 0.59
C SER A 16 -13.51 8.46 1.83
N TYR A 17 -14.44 7.53 1.62
CA TYR A 17 -15.21 6.94 2.72
C TYR A 17 -14.32 6.07 3.62
N GLU A 18 -13.35 5.39 3.01
CA GLU A 18 -12.33 4.58 3.66
C GLU A 18 -11.49 5.41 4.64
N LEU A 19 -11.04 6.59 4.22
CA LEU A 19 -10.28 7.50 5.06
C LEU A 19 -11.10 8.00 6.25
N LEU A 20 -12.38 8.33 6.06
CA LEU A 20 -13.29 8.68 7.15
C LEU A 20 -13.44 7.54 8.16
N TYR A 21 -13.53 6.30 7.68
CA TYR A 21 -13.65 5.12 8.54
C TYR A 21 -12.38 4.87 9.37
N ILE A 22 -11.21 5.06 8.76
CA ILE A 22 -9.92 4.96 9.44
C ILE A 22 -9.78 6.02 10.52
N LEU A 23 -10.14 7.28 10.22
CA LEU A 23 -10.15 8.35 11.22
C LEU A 23 -11.08 8.03 12.39
N HIS A 24 -12.28 7.52 12.10
CA HIS A 24 -13.21 7.06 13.13
C HIS A 24 -12.58 5.98 14.01
N TRP A 25 -11.87 5.01 13.43
CA TRP A 25 -11.20 3.94 14.17
C TRP A 25 -10.05 4.45 15.02
N ILE A 26 -9.21 5.35 14.51
CA ILE A 26 -8.13 5.95 15.29
C ILE A 26 -8.69 6.67 16.52
N LEU A 27 -9.75 7.47 16.33
CA LEU A 27 -10.39 8.19 17.44
C LEU A 27 -11.01 7.25 18.47
N LYS A 28 -11.59 6.13 18.02
CA LYS A 28 -12.31 5.20 18.89
C LYS A 28 -11.40 4.23 19.63
N TYR A 29 -10.37 3.71 18.97
CA TYR A 29 -9.55 2.62 19.47
C TYR A 29 -8.14 3.04 19.87
N GLU A 30 -7.61 4.12 19.29
CA GLU A 30 -6.24 4.61 19.53
C GLU A 30 -6.16 6.04 20.08
N PRO A 31 -7.03 6.47 21.02
CA PRO A 31 -7.03 7.86 21.51
C PRO A 31 -5.72 8.23 22.24
N SER A 32 -5.08 7.27 22.92
CA SER A 32 -3.81 7.47 23.61
C SER A 32 -2.67 7.74 22.64
N ALA A 33 -2.58 6.97 21.55
CA ALA A 33 -1.56 7.15 20.52
C ALA A 33 -1.73 8.48 19.80
N LEU A 34 -2.98 8.88 19.50
CA LEU A 34 -3.28 10.18 18.92
C LEU A 34 -2.87 11.32 19.87
N LYS A 35 -3.18 11.20 21.16
CA LYS A 35 -2.77 12.19 22.17
C LYS A 35 -1.25 12.32 22.25
N GLU A 36 -0.53 11.20 22.22
CA GLU A 36 0.93 11.19 22.25
C GLU A 36 1.52 11.84 20.99
N LEU A 37 0.93 11.57 19.81
CA LEU A 37 1.35 12.19 18.56
C LEU A 37 1.16 13.71 18.60
N VAL A 38 0.00 14.19 19.06
CA VAL A 38 -0.27 15.63 19.22
C VAL A 38 0.72 16.25 20.21
N TYR A 39 0.99 15.59 21.33
CA TYR A 39 1.95 16.08 22.31
C TYR A 39 3.36 16.21 21.73
N LYS A 40 3.83 15.20 20.99
CA LYS A 40 5.15 15.22 20.32
C LYS A 40 5.23 16.33 19.28
N ALA A 41 4.21 16.49 18.45
CA ALA A 41 4.16 17.54 17.43
C ALA A 41 4.19 18.94 18.08
N PHE A 42 3.42 19.13 19.14
CA PHE A 42 3.37 20.38 19.89
C PHE A 42 4.70 20.71 20.58
N ALA A 43 5.29 19.76 21.31
CA ALA A 43 6.58 19.96 21.97
C ALA A 43 7.68 20.32 20.97
N LYS A 44 7.73 19.62 19.83
CA LYS A 44 8.69 19.88 18.76
C LYS A 44 8.48 21.26 18.11
N GLY A 45 7.22 21.67 17.90
CA GLY A 45 6.89 22.98 17.34
C GLY A 45 7.27 24.15 18.25
N ILE A 46 7.21 23.95 19.57
CA ILE A 46 7.70 24.94 20.55
C ILE A 46 9.23 25.05 20.53
N ASP A 47 9.94 23.91 20.45
CA ASP A 47 11.40 23.88 20.40
C ASP A 47 11.97 24.56 19.14
N ASP A 48 11.22 24.55 18.02
CA ASP A 48 11.58 25.20 16.74
C ASP A 48 11.40 26.73 16.72
N LYS A 49 11.26 27.38 17.89
CA LYS A 49 11.22 28.85 18.12
C LYS A 49 9.91 29.59 17.82
N MET A 50 8.75 28.93 17.89
CA MET A 50 7.50 29.68 17.97
C MET A 50 7.20 30.02 19.44
N SER A 51 7.19 31.31 19.80
CA SER A 51 6.62 31.70 21.09
C SER A 51 5.12 31.36 21.07
N HIS A 52 4.53 31.06 22.22
CA HIS A 52 3.13 30.63 22.29
C HIS A 52 2.15 31.66 21.67
N ASP A 53 2.54 32.94 21.71
CA ASP A 53 1.80 34.07 21.14
C ASP A 53 1.94 34.18 19.59
N ASP A 54 3.03 33.65 19.01
CA ASP A 54 3.22 33.60 17.56
C ASP A 54 2.37 32.51 16.90
N ILE A 55 2.10 31.40 17.61
CA ILE A 55 1.29 30.29 17.10
C ILE A 55 -0.16 30.74 16.89
N VAL A 56 -0.76 31.41 17.88
CA VAL A 56 -2.17 31.82 17.82
C VAL A 56 -2.40 32.92 16.78
N SER A 57 -1.43 33.81 16.60
CA SER A 57 -1.52 34.92 15.65
C SER A 57 -1.29 34.49 14.19
N GLN A 58 -0.44 33.48 13.93
CA GLN A 58 -0.26 32.89 12.60
C GLN A 58 -1.46 32.03 12.19
N VAL A 59 -2.12 31.36 13.14
CA VAL A 59 -3.28 30.49 12.87
C VAL A 59 -4.49 31.24 12.31
N GLN A 60 -4.64 32.51 12.63
CA GLN A 60 -5.84 33.27 12.27
C GLN A 60 -5.85 33.80 10.83
N ASN A 61 -4.72 33.80 10.10
CA ASN A 61 -4.63 34.48 8.79
C ASN A 61 -3.87 33.72 7.69
N SER A 62 -3.36 32.50 7.91
CA SER A 62 -2.55 31.85 6.88
C SER A 62 -3.37 30.88 6.01
N GLU A 63 -3.46 31.17 4.72
CA GLU A 63 -3.79 30.17 3.68
C GLU A 63 -2.89 28.93 3.80
N ASP A 64 -1.66 29.10 4.32
CA ASP A 64 -0.71 28.02 4.57
C ASP A 64 -1.26 26.91 5.49
N ILE A 65 -2.06 27.26 6.50
CA ILE A 65 -2.68 26.25 7.38
C ILE A 65 -3.83 25.53 6.66
N GLN A 66 -4.59 26.23 5.82
CA GLN A 66 -5.64 25.58 5.02
C GLN A 66 -5.01 24.59 4.04
N ASN A 67 -3.91 24.98 3.38
CA ASN A 67 -3.11 24.09 2.54
C ASN A 67 -2.54 22.92 3.34
N SER A 68 -2.10 23.13 4.59
CA SER A 68 -1.59 22.05 5.44
C SER A 68 -2.64 20.99 5.77
N ILE A 69 -3.93 21.35 5.83
CA ILE A 69 -5.03 20.39 6.04
C ILE A 69 -5.20 19.53 4.79
N VAL A 70 -5.17 20.14 3.61
CA VAL A 70 -5.25 19.42 2.34
C VAL A 70 -4.06 18.46 2.21
N ASP A 71 -2.85 18.93 2.51
CA ASP A 71 -1.63 18.12 2.50
C ASP A 71 -1.70 16.96 3.50
N PHE A 72 -2.21 17.20 4.71
CA PHE A 72 -2.37 16.17 5.73
C PHE A 72 -3.25 15.02 5.24
N PHE A 73 -4.39 15.34 4.64
CA PHE A 73 -5.28 14.31 4.11
C PHE A 73 -4.73 13.65 2.85
N ALA A 74 -4.02 14.39 1.98
CA ALA A 74 -3.36 13.81 0.82
C ALA A 74 -2.30 12.76 1.25
N ILE A 75 -1.51 13.07 2.28
CA ILE A 75 -0.54 12.14 2.86
C ILE A 75 -1.26 10.93 3.45
N LEU A 76 -2.34 11.12 4.19
CA LEU A 76 -3.10 10.01 4.76
C LEU A 76 -3.66 9.08 3.68
N GLU A 77 -4.28 9.64 2.64
CA GLU A 77 -4.84 8.88 1.52
C GLU A 77 -3.75 8.05 0.82
N ASP A 78 -2.57 8.64 0.57
CA ASP A 78 -1.42 7.94 0.00
C ASP A 78 -0.97 6.75 0.86
N HIS A 79 -0.91 6.92 2.18
CA HIS A 79 -0.56 5.83 3.10
C HIS A 79 -1.62 4.73 3.12
N VAL A 80 -2.92 5.11 3.11
CA VAL A 80 -4.02 4.15 3.07
C VAL A 80 -3.99 3.33 1.77
N ASN A 81 -3.71 3.97 0.64
CA ASN A 81 -3.56 3.30 -0.64
C ASN A 81 -2.37 2.34 -0.62
N THR A 82 -1.21 2.79 -0.14
CA THR A 82 0.00 1.95 -0.02
C THR A 82 -0.27 0.71 0.84
N ILE A 83 -0.87 0.88 2.02
CA ILE A 83 -1.18 -0.24 2.92
C ILE A 83 -2.18 -1.21 2.27
N THR A 84 -3.18 -0.67 1.55
CA THR A 84 -4.18 -1.48 0.86
C THR A 84 -3.56 -2.29 -0.28
N GLU A 85 -2.66 -1.69 -1.07
CA GLU A 85 -1.90 -2.36 -2.13
C GLU A 85 -0.98 -3.45 -1.58
N GLU A 86 -0.29 -3.19 -0.47
CA GLU A 86 0.55 -4.18 0.19
C GLU A 86 -0.27 -5.36 0.74
N ALA A 87 -1.39 -5.07 1.41
CA ALA A 87 -2.27 -6.08 1.99
C ALA A 87 -2.89 -6.98 0.90
N THR A 88 -3.33 -6.39 -0.21
CA THR A 88 -3.88 -7.12 -1.35
C THR A 88 -2.82 -7.94 -2.08
N THR A 89 -1.61 -7.41 -2.26
CA THR A 89 -0.46 -8.15 -2.82
C THR A 89 -0.10 -9.35 -1.95
N LYS A 90 -0.01 -9.16 -0.63
CA LYS A 90 0.29 -10.24 0.33
C LYS A 90 -0.80 -11.32 0.33
N HIS A 91 -2.07 -10.92 0.24
CA HIS A 91 -3.19 -11.85 0.15
C HIS A 91 -3.15 -12.67 -1.15
N LEU A 92 -2.84 -12.03 -2.28
CA LEU A 92 -2.73 -12.67 -3.58
C LEU A 92 -1.55 -13.65 -3.62
N MET A 93 -0.39 -13.25 -3.11
CA MET A 93 0.78 -14.11 -2.89
C MET A 93 0.41 -15.36 -2.08
N HIS A 94 -0.27 -15.18 -0.95
CA HIS A 94 -0.56 -16.28 -0.03
C HIS A 94 -1.66 -17.22 -0.55
N ASN A 95 -2.76 -16.68 -1.05
CA ASN A 95 -3.90 -17.49 -1.43
C ASN A 95 -3.83 -18.05 -2.83
N GLN A 96 -3.07 -17.46 -3.76
CA GLN A 96 -3.03 -17.96 -5.13
C GLN A 96 -1.72 -18.63 -5.48
N ILE A 97 -0.59 -18.00 -5.16
CA ILE A 97 0.72 -18.54 -5.53
C ILE A 97 1.08 -19.72 -4.62
N LEU A 98 1.05 -19.53 -3.30
CA LEU A 98 1.39 -20.61 -2.35
C LEU A 98 0.40 -21.78 -2.41
N GLN A 99 -0.91 -21.52 -2.57
CA GLN A 99 -1.87 -22.61 -2.78
C GLN A 99 -1.69 -23.31 -4.13
N THR A 100 -1.28 -22.62 -5.20
CA THR A 100 -1.01 -23.31 -6.47
C THR A 100 0.22 -24.20 -6.37
N LEU A 101 1.20 -23.83 -5.55
CA LEU A 101 2.41 -24.63 -5.32
C LEU A 101 2.14 -25.94 -4.59
N THR A 102 1.13 -26.03 -3.72
CA THR A 102 0.77 -27.31 -3.07
C THR A 102 0.24 -28.34 -4.06
N HIS A 103 -0.20 -27.90 -5.24
CA HIS A 103 -0.65 -28.76 -6.34
C HIS A 103 0.45 -29.10 -7.36
N ILE A 104 1.66 -28.54 -7.20
CA ILE A 104 2.79 -28.81 -8.09
C ILE A 104 3.60 -29.97 -7.54
N ASP A 105 3.87 -30.97 -8.37
CA ASP A 105 4.69 -32.13 -8.01
C ASP A 105 6.15 -31.71 -7.81
N PRO A 106 6.68 -31.73 -6.56
CA PRO A 106 8.06 -31.32 -6.29
C PRO A 106 9.09 -32.29 -6.89
N LYS A 107 8.68 -33.47 -7.38
CA LYS A 107 9.56 -34.37 -8.13
C LYS A 107 9.79 -33.94 -9.58
N ARG A 108 8.94 -33.05 -10.12
CA ARG A 108 9.00 -32.60 -11.52
C ARG A 108 9.60 -31.21 -11.70
N PHE A 109 9.62 -30.42 -10.64
CA PHE A 109 10.19 -29.07 -10.62
C PHE A 109 11.19 -28.97 -9.47
N ASN A 110 12.43 -28.60 -9.78
CA ASN A 110 13.43 -28.37 -8.74
C ASN A 110 13.10 -27.08 -7.95
N SER A 111 13.61 -27.00 -6.72
CA SER A 111 13.32 -25.89 -5.81
C SER A 111 13.74 -24.53 -6.37
N ASP A 112 14.85 -24.49 -7.12
CA ASP A 112 15.35 -23.27 -7.75
C ASP A 112 14.39 -22.73 -8.82
N THR A 113 13.86 -23.60 -9.69
CA THR A 113 12.89 -23.20 -10.72
C THR A 113 11.59 -22.69 -10.10
N ILE A 114 11.14 -23.32 -9.01
CA ILE A 114 9.96 -22.86 -8.27
C ILE A 114 10.20 -21.46 -7.70
N LYS A 115 11.34 -21.25 -7.04
CA LYS A 115 11.69 -19.97 -6.41
C LYS A 115 11.87 -18.86 -7.45
N SER A 116 12.60 -19.11 -8.53
CA SER A 116 12.79 -18.15 -9.62
C SER A 116 11.48 -17.82 -10.34
N SER A 117 10.61 -18.80 -10.54
CA SER A 117 9.27 -18.57 -11.13
C SER A 117 8.37 -17.77 -10.19
N MET A 118 8.43 -18.00 -8.87
CA MET A 118 7.73 -17.19 -7.88
C MET A 118 8.16 -15.72 -7.93
N MET A 119 9.47 -15.46 -7.92
CA MET A 119 9.99 -14.08 -7.94
C MET A 119 9.61 -13.37 -9.25
N ALA A 120 9.76 -14.04 -10.40
CA ALA A 120 9.37 -13.49 -11.69
C ALA A 120 7.86 -13.26 -11.84
N THR A 121 7.04 -14.00 -11.10
CA THR A 121 5.59 -13.81 -11.04
C THR A 121 5.25 -12.65 -10.10
N ALA A 122 5.94 -12.52 -8.97
CA ALA A 122 5.78 -11.42 -8.02
C ALA A 122 5.98 -10.05 -8.67
N GLU A 123 6.98 -9.94 -9.55
CA GLU A 123 7.30 -8.71 -10.27
C GLU A 123 6.28 -8.33 -11.36
N LYS A 124 5.41 -9.25 -11.78
CA LYS A 124 4.53 -9.10 -12.95
C LYS A 124 3.04 -9.19 -12.63
N ILE A 125 2.68 -9.43 -11.38
CA ILE A 125 1.27 -9.50 -10.98
C ILE A 125 0.71 -8.08 -10.88
N ASP A 126 -0.36 -7.83 -11.63
CA ASP A 126 -1.27 -6.72 -11.36
C ASP A 126 -2.27 -7.15 -10.28
N VAL A 127 -2.28 -6.40 -9.17
CA VAL A 127 -3.11 -6.62 -7.99
C VAL A 127 -4.60 -6.64 -8.32
N LYS A 128 -5.02 -6.02 -9.42
CA LYS A 128 -6.42 -5.95 -9.86
C LYS A 128 -6.93 -7.26 -10.49
N ASN A 129 -6.06 -8.14 -10.99
CA ASN A 129 -6.45 -9.33 -11.75
C ASN A 129 -6.03 -10.66 -11.10
N LYS A 130 -6.87 -11.16 -10.18
CA LYS A 130 -6.71 -12.45 -9.50
C LYS A 130 -6.59 -13.67 -10.43
N ILE A 131 -7.14 -13.63 -11.64
CA ILE A 131 -7.08 -14.79 -12.57
C ILE A 131 -5.69 -14.88 -13.23
N GLU A 132 -5.00 -13.75 -13.36
CA GLU A 132 -3.71 -13.66 -14.06
C GLU A 132 -2.57 -14.23 -13.22
N ALA A 133 -2.59 -14.08 -11.89
CA ALA A 133 -1.49 -14.52 -11.02
C ALA A 133 -1.15 -16.02 -11.13
N LYS A 134 -2.18 -16.88 -11.13
CA LYS A 134 -2.00 -18.33 -11.32
C LYS A 134 -1.47 -18.65 -12.72
N GLN A 135 -2.01 -17.98 -13.74
CA GLN A 135 -1.60 -18.18 -15.13
C GLN A 135 -0.16 -17.71 -15.37
N HIS A 136 0.24 -16.58 -14.77
CA HIS A 136 1.61 -16.08 -14.80
C HIS A 136 2.57 -17.04 -14.12
N LEU A 137 2.21 -17.55 -12.93
CA LEU A 137 3.03 -18.56 -12.24
C LEU A 137 3.23 -19.81 -13.11
N LEU A 138 2.16 -20.37 -13.66
CA LEU A 138 2.23 -21.54 -14.53
C LEU A 138 3.04 -21.25 -15.81
N LYS A 139 2.87 -20.08 -16.40
CA LYS A 139 3.62 -19.66 -17.59
C LYS A 139 5.11 -19.53 -17.30
N GLU A 140 5.49 -18.94 -16.18
CA GLU A 140 6.90 -18.81 -15.79
C GLU A 140 7.51 -20.17 -15.41
N LEU A 141 6.76 -21.02 -14.70
CA LEU A 141 7.17 -22.41 -14.42
C LEU A 141 7.42 -23.18 -15.71
N LEU A 142 6.52 -23.11 -16.69
CA LEU A 142 6.66 -23.81 -17.97
C LEU A 142 7.83 -23.27 -18.81
N LYS A 143 8.11 -21.96 -18.76
CA LYS A 143 9.28 -21.36 -19.44
C LYS A 143 10.59 -21.86 -18.86
N GLN A 144 10.65 -22.01 -17.54
CA GLN A 144 11.86 -22.43 -16.84
C GLN A 144 11.97 -23.96 -16.72
N TRP A 145 10.90 -24.69 -17.04
CA TRP A 145 10.88 -26.15 -17.01
C TRP A 145 11.78 -26.75 -18.08
N ASN A 146 12.81 -27.48 -17.64
CA ASN A 146 13.72 -28.20 -18.53
C ASN A 146 13.78 -29.69 -18.13
N PRO A 147 12.82 -30.51 -18.57
CA PRO A 147 12.68 -31.91 -18.11
C PRO A 147 13.82 -32.85 -18.50
N LYS A 148 14.80 -32.38 -19.31
CA LYS A 148 15.92 -33.20 -19.82
C LYS A 148 17.15 -33.25 -18.91
N LYS A 149 17.12 -32.63 -17.72
CA LYS A 149 18.30 -32.60 -16.83
C LYS A 149 18.43 -33.81 -15.88
N ASP A 150 17.34 -34.53 -15.58
CA ASP A 150 17.36 -35.61 -14.57
C ASP A 150 17.44 -37.03 -15.14
N THR A 151 17.70 -37.19 -16.45
CA THR A 151 17.81 -38.51 -17.10
C THR A 151 19.24 -39.03 -17.21
N LYS A 152 20.10 -38.74 -16.23
CA LYS A 152 21.48 -39.28 -16.20
C LYS A 152 21.86 -40.11 -14.98
N ASP A 153 21.03 -40.19 -13.93
CA ASP A 153 21.39 -40.92 -12.69
C ASP A 153 20.60 -42.23 -12.44
N LEU A 154 19.94 -42.79 -13.46
CA LEU A 154 19.26 -44.10 -13.35
C LEU A 154 19.79 -45.15 -14.33
N SER A 155 20.97 -44.94 -14.91
CA SER A 155 21.71 -45.96 -15.63
C SER A 155 23.13 -46.05 -15.12
N LEU A 156 23.34 -46.86 -14.07
CA LEU A 156 24.56 -47.61 -13.69
C LEU A 156 24.68 -47.73 -12.16
N HIS A 157 23.94 -48.67 -11.56
CA HIS A 157 24.45 -49.82 -10.79
C HIS A 157 23.37 -50.47 -9.94
#